data_AF-A0A2N0QZM1-F1
#
_entry.id   AF-A0A2N0QZM1-F1
#
_cell.length_a   1.000
_cell.length_b   1.000
_cell.length_c   1.000
_cell.angle_alpha   90.00
_cell.angle_beta   90.00
_cell.angle_gamma   90.00
#
_symmetry.space_group_name_H-M   'P 1'
#
loop_
_entity.id
_entity.type
_entity.pdbx_description
1 polymer ?
#
loop_
_entity_poly.entity_id
_entity_poly.type
_entity_poly.pdbx_seq_one_letter_code
_entity_poly.pdbx_strand_id
1 'polypeptide(L)'
;MAQDTSSTKTNKEESKKVFDLYYERGGNFFDTASNYNYGESERFLGDYVSDKRSNVVIATKYTSNTTAMQKDIRLNPNLGKLEEIIEKVLWRILMRA
;
A
#
# COMPACT_ATOMS: atom_id res chain seq x y z
N MET A 1 -24.31 -5.53 1.57
CA MET A 1 -22.86 -5.68 1.38
C MET A 1 -22.65 -6.53 0.14
N ALA A 2 -22.34 -5.92 -1.01
CA ALA A 2 -22.15 -6.67 -2.24
C ALA A 2 -20.77 -7.34 -2.22
N GLN A 3 -20.74 -8.66 -2.24
CA GLN A 3 -19.52 -9.42 -2.53
C GLN A 3 -19.26 -9.27 -4.03
N ASP A 4 -18.19 -8.57 -4.40
CA ASP A 4 -17.71 -8.47 -5.78
C ASP A 4 -17.12 -9.82 -6.19
N THR A 5 -17.83 -10.56 -7.05
CA THR A 5 -17.57 -11.95 -7.43
C THR A 5 -16.52 -12.11 -8.54
N SER A 6 -15.66 -11.10 -8.79
CA SER A 6 -14.52 -11.28 -9.69
C SER A 6 -13.47 -12.17 -9.02
N SER A 7 -13.15 -13.33 -9.63
CA SER A 7 -12.21 -14.36 -9.11
C SER A 7 -10.76 -13.89 -8.94
N THR A 8 -10.47 -12.60 -9.09
CA THR A 8 -9.14 -12.00 -9.16
C THR A 8 -8.90 -10.89 -8.13
N LYS A 9 -9.85 -10.63 -7.21
CA LYS A 9 -9.69 -9.60 -6.17
C LYS A 9 -9.87 -10.14 -4.76
N THR A 10 -9.03 -9.66 -3.85
CA THR A 10 -9.06 -9.96 -2.42
C THR A 10 -9.58 -8.75 -1.64
N ASN A 11 -10.44 -8.96 -0.65
CA ASN A 11 -10.94 -7.89 0.23
C ASN A 11 -9.96 -7.64 1.41
N LYS A 12 -10.19 -6.58 2.20
CA LYS A 12 -9.30 -6.19 3.32
C LYS A 12 -9.15 -7.29 4.39
N GLU A 13 -10.20 -8.06 4.66
CA GLU A 13 -10.18 -9.12 5.67
C GLU A 13 -9.36 -10.32 5.19
N GLU A 14 -9.53 -10.72 3.94
CA GLU A 14 -8.75 -11.80 3.34
C GLU A 14 -7.27 -11.40 3.18
N SER A 15 -6.96 -10.15 2.81
CA SER A 15 -5.57 -9.69 2.75
C SER A 15 -4.92 -9.62 4.14
N LYS A 16 -5.70 -9.29 5.18
CA LYS A 16 -5.25 -9.33 6.59
C LYS A 16 -4.86 -10.75 6.99
N LYS A 17 -5.66 -11.76 6.63
CA LYS A 17 -5.35 -13.18 6.94
C LYS A 17 -4.03 -13.63 6.30
N VAL A 18 -3.77 -13.24 5.05
CA VAL A 18 -2.50 -13.53 4.37
C VAL A 18 -1.33 -12.84 5.05
N PHE A 19 -1.50 -11.57 5.43
CA PHE A 19 -0.49 -10.82 6.19
C PHE A 19 -0.17 -11.50 7.53
N ASP A 20 -1.20 -11.84 8.30
CA ASP A 20 -1.03 -12.44 9.63
C ASP A 20 -0.33 -13.80 9.52
N LEU A 21 -0.73 -14.64 8.57
CA LEU A 21 -0.09 -15.93 8.33
C LEU A 21 1.40 -15.77 7.96
N TYR A 22 1.74 -14.83 7.08
CA TYR A 22 3.14 -14.59 6.71
C TYR A 22 3.97 -14.09 7.90
N TYR A 23 3.41 -13.15 8.67
CA TYR A 23 4.07 -12.58 9.84
C TYR A 23 4.27 -13.62 10.96
N GLU A 24 3.24 -14.42 11.27
CA GLU A 24 3.30 -15.49 12.26
C GLU A 24 4.33 -16.58 11.91
N ARG A 25 4.62 -16.75 10.61
CA ARG A 25 5.66 -17.67 10.12
C ARG A 25 7.06 -17.06 10.13
N GLY A 26 7.24 -15.88 10.73
CA GLY A 26 8.52 -15.18 10.85
C GLY A 26 8.85 -14.28 9.65
N GLY A 27 7.90 -14.06 8.75
CA GLY A 27 8.05 -13.10 7.66
C GLY A 27 8.07 -11.66 8.17
N ASN A 28 9.02 -10.86 7.70
CA ASN A 28 9.20 -9.48 8.17
C ASN A 28 9.40 -8.46 7.03
N PHE A 29 9.42 -8.88 5.77
CA PHE A 29 9.65 -8.00 4.63
C PHE A 29 8.39 -7.87 3.78
N PHE A 30 7.91 -6.64 3.60
CA PHE A 30 6.70 -6.34 2.86
C PHE A 30 7.01 -5.35 1.74
N ASP A 31 6.59 -5.70 0.53
CA ASP A 31 6.73 -4.87 -0.66
C ASP A 31 5.36 -4.37 -1.11
N THR A 32 5.26 -3.07 -1.35
CA THR A 32 4.03 -2.41 -1.84
C THR A 32 4.39 -1.37 -2.91
N ALA A 33 3.39 -0.64 -3.40
CA ALA A 33 3.57 0.45 -4.34
C ALA A 33 2.38 1.40 -4.33
N SER A 34 2.63 2.66 -4.68
CA SER A 34 1.63 3.72 -4.74
C SER A 34 0.50 3.44 -5.73
N ASN A 35 0.75 2.59 -6.74
CA ASN A 35 -0.21 2.19 -7.76
C ASN A 35 -1.01 0.92 -7.42
N TYR A 36 -0.61 0.15 -6.41
CA TYR A 36 -1.33 -1.08 -6.04
C TYR A 36 -2.69 -0.72 -5.47
N ASN A 37 -3.73 -1.06 -6.25
CA ASN A 37 -5.12 -0.69 -5.99
C ASN A 37 -5.26 0.78 -5.55
N TYR A 38 -4.67 1.70 -6.30
CA TYR A 38 -4.79 3.16 -6.05
C TYR A 38 -4.20 3.64 -4.70
N GLY A 39 -3.29 2.86 -4.11
CA GLY A 39 -2.68 3.14 -2.81
C GLY A 39 -3.42 2.52 -1.63
N GLU A 40 -4.47 1.72 -1.87
CA GLU A 40 -5.13 0.95 -0.80
C GLU A 40 -4.19 -0.09 -0.19
N SER A 41 -3.27 -0.66 -0.99
CA SER A 41 -2.29 -1.61 -0.47
C SER A 41 -1.39 -0.98 0.61
N GLU A 42 -0.88 0.23 0.37
CA GLU A 42 -0.05 0.97 1.33
C GLU A 42 -0.84 1.30 2.61
N ARG A 43 -2.11 1.70 2.46
CA ARG A 43 -2.99 2.03 3.59
C ARG A 43 -3.29 0.79 4.45
N PHE A 44 -3.62 -0.33 3.82
CA PHE A 44 -3.88 -1.57 4.55
C PHE A 44 -2.62 -2.07 5.25
N LEU A 45 -1.47 -2.05 4.56
CA LEU A 45 -0.22 -2.45 5.18
C LEU A 45 0.13 -1.56 6.37
N GLY A 46 -0.04 -0.23 6.26
CA GLY A 46 0.14 0.71 7.36
C GLY A 46 -0.73 0.37 8.57
N ASP A 47 -2.03 0.08 8.37
CA ASP A 47 -2.92 -0.35 9.45
C ASP A 47 -2.44 -1.67 10.10
N TYR A 48 -1.96 -2.63 9.30
CA TYR A 48 -1.59 -3.98 9.77
C TYR A 48 -0.30 -4.03 10.58
N VAL A 49 0.63 -3.12 10.30
CA VAL A 49 1.96 -3.08 10.91
C VAL A 49 2.05 -2.09 12.06
N SER A 50 0.98 -1.39 12.40
CA SER A 50 1.01 -0.27 13.34
C SER A 50 1.66 -0.60 14.69
N ASP A 51 1.08 -1.58 15.38
CA ASP A 51 1.57 -2.12 16.65
C ASP A 51 2.94 -2.83 16.58
N LYS A 52 3.49 -3.05 15.38
CA LYS A 52 4.72 -3.84 15.15
C LYS A 52 5.67 -3.21 14.13
N ARG A 53 5.58 -1.89 13.93
CA ARG A 53 6.31 -1.20 12.85
C ARG A 53 7.82 -1.39 12.92
N SER A 54 8.39 -1.42 14.13
CA SER A 54 9.82 -1.64 14.36
C SER A 54 10.29 -3.05 14.01
N ASN A 55 9.36 -4.02 13.91
CA ASN A 55 9.67 -5.44 13.67
C ASN A 55 9.61 -5.81 12.19
N VAL A 56 9.26 -4.87 11.31
CA VAL A 56 9.06 -5.11 9.89
C VAL A 56 9.88 -4.15 9.01
N VAL A 57 10.28 -4.66 7.86
CA VAL A 57 10.92 -3.91 6.78
C VAL A 57 9.87 -3.71 5.68
N ILE A 58 9.67 -2.46 5.27
CA ILE A 58 8.68 -2.09 4.25
C ILE A 58 9.40 -1.43 3.08
N ALA A 59 9.22 -1.99 1.89
CA ALA A 59 9.63 -1.40 0.62
C ALA A 59 8.39 -0.86 -0.11
N THR A 60 8.50 0.32 -0.71
CA THR A 60 7.45 0.90 -1.56
C THR A 60 8.04 1.51 -2.83
N LYS A 61 7.22 1.62 -3.87
CA LYS A 61 7.56 2.17 -5.18
C LYS A 61 6.61 3.31 -5.49
N TYR A 62 7.15 4.43 -5.98
CA TYR A 62 6.41 5.69 -6.08
C TYR A 62 6.47 6.35 -7.47
N THR A 63 7.22 5.79 -8.42
CA THR A 63 7.47 6.37 -9.74
C THR A 63 6.46 5.97 -10.81
N SER A 64 5.57 5.02 -10.53
CA SER A 64 4.55 4.60 -11.50
C SER A 64 3.60 5.74 -11.83
N ASN A 65 3.48 6.08 -13.12
CA ASN A 65 2.57 7.10 -13.60
C ASN A 65 1.12 6.57 -13.60
N THR A 66 0.40 6.79 -12.50
CA THR A 66 -1.01 6.38 -12.36
C THR A 66 -1.99 7.42 -12.90
N THR A 67 -1.52 8.47 -13.58
CA THR A 67 -2.37 9.55 -14.11
C THR A 67 -3.48 9.03 -15.03
N ALA A 68 -3.23 7.94 -15.77
CA ALA A 68 -4.26 7.30 -16.59
C ALA A 68 -5.33 6.55 -15.77
N MET A 69 -5.03 6.19 -14.53
CA MET A 69 -5.90 5.41 -13.64
C MET A 69 -6.66 6.30 -12.64
N GLN A 70 -6.17 7.51 -12.33
CA GLN A 70 -6.80 8.44 -11.38
C GLN A 70 -7.14 9.77 -12.06
N LYS A 71 -8.44 10.00 -12.28
CA LYS A 71 -8.98 11.10 -13.10
C LYS A 71 -8.52 12.50 -12.65
N ASP A 72 -8.23 12.66 -11.36
CA ASP A 72 -7.90 13.96 -10.73
C ASP A 72 -6.50 13.98 -10.08
N ILE A 73 -5.69 12.94 -10.25
CA ILE A 73 -4.38 12.82 -9.59
C ILE A 73 -3.29 12.63 -10.64
N ARG A 74 -2.39 13.62 -10.75
CA ARG A 74 -1.18 13.55 -11.58
C ARG A 74 0.03 13.10 -10.75
N LEU A 75 0.11 11.80 -10.46
CA LEU A 75 1.34 11.19 -9.93
C LEU A 75 2.31 10.94 -11.09
N ASN A 76 2.97 11.98 -11.57
CA ASN A 76 4.02 11.87 -12.58
C ASN A 76 5.35 12.35 -11.97
N PRO A 77 6.32 11.44 -11.73
CA PRO A 77 7.61 11.83 -11.15
C PRO A 77 8.40 12.81 -12.04
N ASN A 78 8.07 12.88 -13.33
CA ASN A 78 8.72 13.78 -14.29
C ASN A 78 8.14 15.22 -14.27
N LEU A 79 7.14 15.51 -13.43
CA LEU A 79 6.57 16.87 -13.28
C LEU A 79 7.23 17.68 -12.14
N GLY A 80 8.36 17.24 -11.60
CA GLY A 80 9.06 17.96 -10.53
C GLY A 80 8.37 17.91 -9.16
N LYS A 81 7.35 17.05 -8.97
CA LYS A 81 6.60 16.87 -7.72
C LYS A 81 7.07 15.67 -6.89
N LEU A 82 8.34 15.27 -7.03
CA LEU A 82 8.84 14.03 -6.46
C LEU A 82 8.69 13.99 -4.93
N GLU A 83 9.01 15.09 -4.27
CA GLU A 83 8.91 15.25 -2.81
C GLU A 83 7.48 15.08 -2.31
N GLU A 84 6.50 15.75 -2.93
CA GLU A 84 5.07 15.64 -2.60
C GLU A 84 4.56 14.19 -2.74
N ILE A 85 5.03 13.48 -3.77
CA ILE A 85 4.68 12.07 -3.98
C ILE A 85 5.27 11.19 -2.88
N ILE A 86 6.55 11.40 -2.56
CA ILE A 86 7.25 10.65 -1.51
C ILE A 86 6.57 10.90 -0.16
N GLU A 87 6.28 12.16 0.18
CA GLU A 87 5.56 12.49 1.41
C GLU A 87 4.23 11.75 1.48
N LYS A 88 3.40 11.83 0.43
CA LYS A 88 2.10 11.14 0.40
C LYS A 88 2.21 9.63 0.60
N VAL A 89 3.22 8.99 0.02
CA VAL A 89 3.50 7.56 0.18
C VAL A 89 3.95 7.25 1.61
N LEU A 90 4.88 8.03 2.15
CA LEU A 90 5.33 7.91 3.54
C LEU A 90 4.18 8.08 4.53
N TRP A 91 3.29 9.05 4.32
CA TRP A 91 2.10 9.28 5.14
C TRP A 91 1.18 8.06 5.20
N ARG A 92 1.00 7.32 4.09
CA ARG A 92 0.15 6.12 4.05
C ARG A 92 0.71 4.96 4.87
N ILE A 93 2.04 4.86 4.96
CA ILE A 93 2.74 3.77 5.64
C ILE A 93 3.05 4.11 7.10
N LEU A 94 3.47 5.34 7.39
CA LEU A 94 4.08 5.72 8.68
C LEU A 94 3.13 6.41 9.64
N MET A 95 2.18 7.21 9.17
CA MET A 95 1.36 8.07 10.05
C MET A 95 0.05 7.39 10.51
N ARG A 96 -0.07 6.10 10.23
CA ARG A 96 -1.09 5.19 10.76
C ARG A 96 -0.48 3.99 11.49
N ALA A 97 0.86 3.95 11.56
CA ALA A 97 1.59 2.92 12.25
C ALA A 97 1.87 3.33 13.70
#